data_AF-A0A4Z1E5G2-F1
#
_entry.id   AF-A0A4Z1E5G2-F1
#
_cell.length_a   1.000
_cell.length_b   1.000
_cell.length_c   1.000
_cell.angle_alpha   90.00
_cell.angle_beta   90.00
_cell.angle_gamma   90.00
#
_symmetry.space_group_name_H-M   'P 1'
#
loop_
_entity.id
_entity.type
_entity.pdbx_description
1 polymer ?
#
loop_
_entity_poly.entity_id
_entity_poly.type
_entity_poly.pdbx_seq_one_letter_code
_entity_poly.pdbx_strand_id
1 'polypeptide(L)'
;MTATSAGPVAAAPPGPAPARRGPTTSWLAARNPTVVLALLTALSVLTLFLIDPVGLAVLYAVLALGVLAATRLGPWRFLRAQLPFVAFGVGLLTVNALARPGEVVWPDLPVRVTAEGLTIGAALALRTLVIGVGAVAFVATVEPRRLMVSLVQHARVSPRYAYALLAGYRLLGVLPQQWRTITRAHAVRAPLRERGRRRGSPRLGVRALGRCAFTLLVTSVRSAERIAFALESRGLGSGPRTVWRPVALGWRDAGLVAVGVIVVVGVAVTVP
;
A
#
# COMPACT_ATOMS: atom_id res chain seq x y z
N MET A 1 -62.49 -22.44 14.94
CA MET A 1 -61.44 -22.68 13.93
C MET A 1 -61.21 -21.37 13.17
N THR A 2 -60.21 -20.59 13.57
CA THR A 2 -59.80 -19.36 12.87
C THR A 2 -58.33 -19.52 12.52
N ALA A 3 -58.05 -19.67 11.23
CA ALA A 3 -56.70 -19.81 10.71
C ALA A 3 -56.05 -18.43 10.60
N THR A 4 -55.01 -18.19 11.39
CA THR A 4 -54.10 -17.04 11.24
C THR A 4 -53.18 -17.30 10.06
N SER A 5 -53.36 -16.57 8.96
CA SER A 5 -52.43 -16.59 7.83
C SER A 5 -51.16 -15.82 8.17
N ALA A 6 -50.02 -16.53 8.17
CA ALA A 6 -48.70 -15.92 8.27
C ALA A 6 -48.37 -15.18 6.97
N GLY A 7 -48.16 -13.87 7.05
CA GLY A 7 -47.71 -13.06 5.92
C GLY A 7 -46.29 -13.45 5.45
N PRO A 8 -45.95 -13.21 4.17
CA PRO A 8 -44.66 -13.58 3.61
C PRO A 8 -43.52 -12.79 4.28
N VAL A 9 -42.54 -13.51 4.80
CA VAL A 9 -41.30 -12.98 5.37
C VAL A 9 -40.60 -12.14 4.30
N ALA A 10 -40.53 -10.82 4.52
CA ALA A 10 -39.79 -9.91 3.67
C ALA A 10 -38.32 -10.36 3.56
N ALA A 11 -37.87 -10.63 2.34
CA ALA A 11 -36.51 -11.07 2.07
C ALA A 11 -35.49 -10.05 2.61
N ALA A 12 -34.54 -10.54 3.41
CA ALA A 12 -33.45 -9.74 3.95
C ALA A 12 -32.64 -9.08 2.81
N PRO A 13 -32.21 -7.81 2.97
CA PRO A 13 -31.42 -7.13 1.95
C PRO A 13 -30.12 -7.92 1.67
N PRO A 14 -29.66 -7.98 0.41
CA PRO A 14 -28.44 -8.70 0.06
C PRO A 14 -27.27 -8.15 0.88
N GLY A 15 -26.64 -9.03 1.65
CA GLY A 15 -25.47 -8.70 2.45
C GLY A 15 -24.34 -8.11 1.58
N PRO A 16 -23.42 -7.33 2.17
CA PRO A 16 -22.32 -6.74 1.42
C PRO A 16 -21.54 -7.82 0.68
N ALA A 17 -21.33 -7.60 -0.62
CA ALA A 17 -20.56 -8.50 -1.48
C ALA A 17 -19.23 -8.86 -0.78
N PRO A 18 -18.83 -10.13 -0.79
CA PRO A 18 -17.61 -10.56 -0.11
C PRO A 18 -16.45 -9.69 -0.62
N ALA A 19 -15.79 -8.99 0.32
CA ALA A 19 -14.57 -8.26 0.04
C ALA A 19 -13.63 -9.19 -0.74
N ARG A 20 -13.12 -8.73 -1.89
CA ARG A 20 -12.19 -9.48 -2.74
C ARG A 20 -11.16 -10.15 -1.84
N ARG A 21 -11.22 -11.48 -1.73
CA ARG A 21 -10.20 -12.26 -1.05
C ARG A 21 -8.89 -12.01 -1.80
N GLY A 22 -7.98 -11.25 -1.21
CA GLY A 22 -6.60 -11.18 -1.69
C GLY A 22 -6.00 -12.58 -1.75
N PRO A 23 -4.97 -12.83 -2.57
CA PRO A 23 -4.49 -14.19 -2.83
C PRO A 23 -3.99 -14.85 -1.54
N THR A 24 -4.76 -15.81 -1.01
CA THR A 24 -4.53 -16.46 0.28
C THR A 24 -3.49 -17.59 0.26
N THR A 25 -2.56 -17.64 -0.69
CA THR A 25 -1.62 -18.78 -0.82
C THR A 25 -0.21 -18.40 -1.30
N SER A 26 0.29 -17.20 -0.95
CA SER A 26 1.71 -16.87 -1.15
C SER A 26 2.52 -17.28 0.10
N TRP A 27 3.67 -17.92 -0.10
CA TRP A 27 4.57 -18.37 0.98
C TRP A 27 5.04 -17.21 1.88
N LEU A 28 5.15 -16.01 1.31
CA LEU A 28 5.42 -14.75 2.03
C LEU A 28 4.21 -14.23 2.83
N ALA A 29 2.98 -14.48 2.38
CA ALA A 29 1.76 -14.03 3.09
C ALA A 29 1.54 -14.80 4.41
N ALA A 30 2.21 -15.94 4.58
CA ALA A 30 2.23 -16.70 5.81
C ALA A 30 3.21 -16.14 6.86
N ARG A 31 4.05 -15.14 6.52
CA ARG A 31 5.11 -14.64 7.39
C ARG A 31 4.65 -13.50 8.28
N ASN A 32 5.37 -13.29 9.38
CA ASN A 32 5.04 -12.24 10.33
C ASN A 32 5.28 -10.85 9.67
N PRO A 33 4.23 -10.02 9.52
CA PRO A 33 4.32 -8.76 8.78
C PRO A 33 5.18 -7.71 9.49
N THR A 34 5.34 -7.78 10.81
CA THR A 34 6.25 -6.89 11.55
C THR A 34 7.71 -7.22 11.25
N VAL A 35 8.03 -8.51 11.07
CA VAL A 35 9.39 -8.94 10.68
C VAL A 35 9.69 -8.49 9.25
N VAL A 36 8.74 -8.67 8.32
CA VAL A 36 8.90 -8.17 6.95
C VAL A 36 9.09 -6.65 6.93
N LEU A 37 8.28 -5.91 7.71
CA LEU A 37 8.42 -4.45 7.82
C LEU A 37 9.80 -4.07 8.37
N ALA A 38 10.21 -4.65 9.50
CA ALA A 38 11.49 -4.38 10.13
C ALA A 38 12.67 -4.71 9.19
N LEU A 39 12.61 -5.83 8.47
CA LEU A 39 13.62 -6.23 7.50
C LEU A 39 13.71 -5.25 6.34
N LEU A 40 12.57 -4.82 5.78
CA LEU A 40 12.55 -3.83 4.70
C LEU A 40 13.03 -2.46 5.17
N THR A 41 12.71 -2.06 6.40
CA THR A 41 13.22 -0.82 7.00
C THR A 41 14.73 -0.90 7.22
N ALA A 42 15.23 -1.99 7.81
CA ALA A 42 16.66 -2.20 8.01
C ALA A 42 17.43 -2.22 6.68
N LEU A 43 16.90 -2.93 5.68
CA LEU A 43 17.44 -2.93 4.32
C LEU A 43 17.48 -1.52 3.73
N SER A 44 16.39 -0.76 3.87
CA SER A 44 16.32 0.62 3.38
C SER A 44 17.39 1.50 4.04
N VAL A 45 17.52 1.44 5.37
CA VAL A 45 18.56 2.19 6.12
C VAL A 45 19.96 1.78 5.67
N LEU A 46 20.18 0.48 5.47
CA LEU A 46 21.51 0.01 5.09
C LEU A 46 21.91 0.43 3.68
N THR A 47 20.96 0.50 2.73
CA THR A 47 21.26 0.99 1.38
C THR A 47 21.75 2.43 1.34
N LEU A 48 21.62 3.21 2.43
CA LEU A 48 22.23 4.55 2.54
C LEU A 48 23.76 4.47 2.58
N PHE A 49 24.33 3.41 3.16
CA PHE A 49 25.77 3.21 3.26
C PHE A 49 26.38 2.61 1.98
N LEU A 50 25.56 2.01 1.11
CA LEU A 50 26.00 1.54 -0.20
C LEU A 50 26.07 2.71 -1.17
N ILE A 51 27.29 3.10 -1.52
CA ILE A 51 27.57 4.17 -2.49
C ILE A 51 27.73 3.55 -3.90
N ASP A 52 28.18 2.29 -3.98
CA ASP A 52 28.48 1.65 -5.25
C ASP A 52 27.24 1.27 -6.05
N PRO A 53 27.12 1.73 -7.31
CA PRO A 53 25.98 1.43 -8.16
C PRO A 53 25.91 -0.06 -8.51
N VAL A 54 27.06 -0.75 -8.64
CA VAL A 54 27.09 -2.19 -8.97
C VAL A 54 26.47 -3.02 -7.85
N GLY A 55 26.83 -2.74 -6.58
CA GLY A 55 26.25 -3.43 -5.42
C GLY A 55 24.73 -3.25 -5.33
N LEU A 56 24.24 -2.03 -5.60
CA LEU A 56 22.81 -1.76 -5.64
C LEU A 56 22.10 -2.46 -6.79
N ALA A 57 22.73 -2.60 -7.96
CA ALA A 57 22.17 -3.34 -9.10
C ALA A 57 22.07 -4.85 -8.80
N VAL A 58 23.10 -5.45 -8.20
CA VAL A 58 23.08 -6.86 -7.78
C VAL A 58 22.00 -7.08 -6.73
N LEU A 59 21.93 -6.20 -5.72
CA LEU A 59 20.90 -6.26 -4.68
C LEU A 59 19.48 -6.17 -5.27
N TYR A 60 19.26 -5.24 -6.20
CA TYR A 60 18.00 -5.11 -6.93
C TYR A 60 17.63 -6.40 -7.66
N ALA A 61 18.57 -7.00 -8.41
CA ALA A 61 18.33 -8.21 -9.17
C ALA A 61 17.96 -9.40 -8.26
N VAL A 62 18.72 -9.60 -7.18
CA VAL A 62 18.46 -10.67 -6.20
C VAL A 62 17.11 -10.49 -5.52
N LEU A 63 16.77 -9.27 -5.09
CA LEU A 63 15.48 -8.99 -4.46
C LEU A 63 14.32 -9.14 -5.45
N ALA A 64 14.47 -8.66 -6.68
CA ALA A 64 13.44 -8.79 -7.70
C ALA A 64 13.15 -10.26 -8.02
N LEU A 65 14.20 -11.08 -8.19
CA LEU A 65 14.06 -12.52 -8.39
C LEU A 65 13.45 -13.21 -7.17
N GLY A 66 13.90 -12.86 -5.96
CA GLY A 66 13.34 -13.38 -4.72
C GLY A 66 11.86 -13.08 -4.57
N VAL A 67 11.43 -11.86 -4.90
CA VAL A 67 10.02 -11.45 -4.86
C VAL A 67 9.22 -12.17 -5.94
N LEU A 68 9.73 -12.29 -7.17
CA LEU A 68 9.04 -13.02 -8.24
C LEU A 68 8.91 -14.52 -7.95
N ALA A 69 9.90 -15.13 -7.29
CA ALA A 69 9.83 -16.53 -6.88
C ALA A 69 8.88 -16.75 -5.70
N ALA A 70 8.93 -15.85 -4.72
CA ALA A 70 8.17 -16.00 -3.47
C ALA A 70 6.75 -15.44 -3.56
N THR A 71 6.45 -14.59 -4.53
CA THR A 71 5.11 -14.09 -4.84
C THR A 71 4.60 -14.69 -6.15
N ARG A 72 3.32 -15.06 -6.22
CA ARG A 72 2.69 -15.46 -7.50
C ARG A 72 2.35 -14.26 -8.39
N LEU A 73 3.13 -13.18 -8.31
CA LEU A 73 2.98 -12.02 -9.17
C LEU A 73 3.56 -12.36 -10.55
N GLY A 74 2.74 -12.29 -11.60
CA GLY A 74 3.28 -12.38 -12.95
C GLY A 74 4.32 -11.28 -13.20
N PRO A 75 5.41 -11.55 -13.94
CA PRO A 75 6.53 -10.62 -14.13
C PRO A 75 6.06 -9.27 -14.70
N TRP A 76 5.03 -9.30 -15.54
CA TRP A 76 4.43 -8.09 -16.11
C TRP A 76 3.73 -7.20 -15.08
N ARG A 77 3.09 -7.77 -14.06
CA ARG A 77 2.45 -7.00 -12.99
C ARG A 77 3.50 -6.36 -12.08
N PHE A 78 4.57 -7.10 -11.80
CA PHE A 78 5.72 -6.59 -11.05
C PHE A 78 6.38 -5.41 -11.79
N LEU A 79 6.67 -5.56 -13.08
CA LEU A 79 7.29 -4.49 -13.88
C LEU A 79 6.41 -3.23 -13.94
N ARG A 80 5.09 -3.41 -14.10
CA ARG A 80 4.13 -2.29 -14.04
C ARG A 80 4.08 -1.61 -12.67
N ALA A 81 4.20 -2.37 -11.59
CA ALA A 81 4.27 -1.80 -10.24
C ALA A 81 5.58 -1.03 -10.01
N GLN A 82 6.65 -1.39 -10.73
CA GLN A 82 7.95 -0.73 -10.65
C GLN A 82 8.04 0.56 -11.50
N LEU A 83 7.17 0.74 -12.50
CA LEU A 83 7.14 1.93 -13.37
C LEU A 83 7.26 3.29 -12.65
N PRO A 84 6.50 3.59 -11.57
CA PRO A 84 6.65 4.87 -10.88
C PRO A 84 8.05 5.06 -10.27
N PHE A 85 8.67 3.98 -9.79
CA PHE A 85 10.03 4.02 -9.24
C PHE A 85 11.08 4.18 -10.34
N VAL A 86 10.89 3.55 -11.49
CA VAL A 86 11.74 3.77 -12.67
C VAL A 86 11.66 5.23 -13.12
N ALA A 87 10.44 5.78 -13.24
CA ALA A 87 10.24 7.16 -13.63
C ALA A 87 10.92 8.14 -12.66
N PHE A 88 10.80 7.89 -11.34
CA PHE A 88 11.48 8.67 -10.32
C PHE A 88 13.01 8.53 -10.36
N GLY A 89 13.51 7.31 -10.53
CA GLY A 89 14.95 7.01 -10.64
C GLY A 89 15.59 7.67 -11.86
N VAL A 90 14.92 7.65 -13.02
CA VAL A 90 15.37 8.38 -14.21
C VAL A 90 15.40 9.89 -13.94
N GLY A 91 14.40 10.42 -13.24
CA GLY A 91 14.42 11.83 -12.82
C GLY A 91 15.63 12.17 -11.95
N LEU A 92 15.95 11.34 -10.96
CA LEU A 92 17.12 11.51 -10.11
C LEU A 92 18.43 11.42 -10.88
N LEU A 93 18.55 10.45 -11.79
CA LEU A 93 19.72 10.29 -12.65
C LEU A 93 19.95 11.55 -13.48
N THR A 94 18.91 12.03 -14.17
CA THR A 94 18.98 13.23 -15.03
C THR A 94 19.35 14.47 -14.21
N VAL A 95 18.70 14.69 -13.06
CA VAL A 95 19.01 15.84 -12.21
C VAL A 95 20.46 15.78 -11.69
N ASN A 96 20.94 14.63 -11.24
CA ASN A 96 22.31 14.51 -10.73
C ASN A 96 23.36 14.61 -11.84
N ALA A 97 23.07 14.06 -13.02
CA ALA A 97 23.95 14.17 -14.18
C ALA A 97 24.13 15.63 -14.64
N LEU A 98 23.10 16.47 -14.47
CA LEU A 98 23.09 17.87 -14.92
C LEU A 98 23.53 18.88 -13.85
N ALA A 99 23.20 18.63 -12.58
CA ALA A 99 23.37 19.61 -11.51
C ALA A 99 24.71 19.50 -10.78
N ARG A 100 25.42 18.37 -10.89
CA ARG A 100 26.60 18.10 -10.07
C ARG A 100 27.89 18.60 -10.76
N PRO A 101 28.68 19.48 -10.13
CA PRO A 101 29.98 19.90 -10.66
C PRO A 101 30.98 18.74 -10.62
N GLY A 102 31.78 18.57 -11.67
CA GLY A 102 32.72 17.45 -11.83
C GLY A 102 33.31 17.41 -13.25
N GLU A 103 34.10 16.38 -13.55
CA GLU A 103 34.70 16.20 -14.89
C GLU A 103 33.64 15.93 -15.95
N VAL A 104 33.67 16.73 -17.01
CA VAL A 104 32.73 16.66 -18.12
C VAL A 104 33.14 15.50 -19.04
N VAL A 105 32.29 14.47 -19.13
CA VAL A 105 32.56 13.27 -19.95
C VAL A 105 32.44 13.58 -21.44
N TRP A 106 31.55 14.50 -21.82
CA TRP A 106 31.34 14.94 -23.19
C TRP A 106 31.40 16.47 -23.30
N PRO A 107 32.53 17.04 -23.72
CA PRO A 107 32.69 18.48 -23.87
C PRO A 107 31.86 19.06 -25.04
N ASP A 108 31.41 18.25 -25.99
CA ASP A 108 30.67 18.69 -27.19
C ASP A 108 29.15 18.83 -27.02
N LEU A 109 28.60 18.50 -25.84
CA LEU A 109 27.17 18.61 -25.56
C LEU A 109 26.86 19.98 -24.92
N PRO A 110 25.75 20.66 -25.28
CA PRO A 110 25.30 21.91 -24.61
C PRO A 110 24.93 21.71 -23.14
N VAL A 111 25.00 20.47 -22.63
CA VAL A 111 24.66 20.06 -21.27
C VAL A 111 25.90 19.42 -20.65
N ARG A 112 26.40 19.99 -19.54
CA ARG A 112 27.53 19.44 -18.79
C ARG A 112 27.10 18.14 -18.11
N VAL A 113 27.49 17.00 -18.66
CA VAL A 113 27.30 15.69 -18.04
C VAL A 113 28.58 15.30 -17.30
N THR A 114 28.49 15.14 -15.99
CA THR A 114 29.66 14.81 -15.15
C THR A 114 29.73 13.32 -14.81
N ALA A 115 30.94 12.75 -14.83
CA ALA A 115 31.16 11.34 -14.50
C ALA A 115 30.70 11.00 -13.07
N GLU A 116 30.98 11.92 -12.14
CA GLU A 116 30.59 11.80 -10.73
C GLU A 116 29.07 11.98 -10.55
N GLY A 117 28.44 12.87 -11.34
CA GLY A 117 26.99 13.02 -11.37
C GLY A 117 26.28 11.77 -11.89
N LEU A 118 26.86 11.09 -12.88
CA LEU A 118 26.30 9.86 -13.44
C LEU A 118 26.42 8.68 -12.46
N THR A 119 27.56 8.51 -11.79
CA THR A 119 27.77 7.43 -10.81
C THR A 119 26.86 7.58 -9.59
N ILE A 120 26.81 8.78 -8.99
CA ILE A 120 25.95 9.07 -7.83
C ILE A 120 24.48 9.06 -8.23
N GLY A 121 24.14 9.61 -9.39
CA GLY A 121 22.79 9.58 -9.94
C GLY A 121 22.31 8.14 -10.19
N ALA A 122 23.18 7.27 -10.71
CA ALA A 122 22.88 5.86 -10.92
C ALA A 122 22.70 5.12 -9.59
N ALA A 123 23.55 5.37 -8.59
CA ALA A 123 23.40 4.80 -7.27
C ALA A 123 22.06 5.22 -6.63
N LEU A 124 21.69 6.50 -6.71
CA LEU A 124 20.40 6.99 -6.22
C LEU A 124 19.21 6.38 -6.96
N ALA A 125 19.29 6.30 -8.29
CA ALA A 125 18.24 5.67 -9.10
C ALA A 125 18.06 4.19 -8.73
N LEU A 126 19.16 3.43 -8.65
CA LEU A 126 19.13 2.01 -8.24
C LEU A 126 18.62 1.83 -6.81
N ARG A 127 19.00 2.71 -5.88
CA ARG A 127 18.47 2.68 -4.50
C ARG A 127 16.95 2.83 -4.49
N THR A 128 16.40 3.76 -5.28
CA THR A 128 14.94 3.91 -5.37
C THR A 128 14.26 2.68 -5.97
N LEU A 129 14.92 1.99 -6.90
CA LEU A 129 14.42 0.73 -7.44
C LEU A 129 14.42 -0.37 -6.39
N VAL A 130 15.49 -0.53 -5.61
CA VAL A 130 15.58 -1.49 -4.49
C VAL A 130 14.45 -1.27 -3.48
N ILE A 131 14.24 -0.01 -3.06
CA ILE A 131 13.13 0.35 -2.15
C ILE A 131 11.77 0.03 -2.81
N GLY A 132 11.63 0.29 -4.11
CA GLY A 132 10.43 -0.03 -4.87
C GLY A 132 10.10 -1.53 -4.86
N VAL A 133 11.10 -2.40 -5.04
CA VAL A 133 10.91 -3.87 -4.95
C VAL A 133 10.39 -4.26 -3.58
N GLY A 134 10.97 -3.72 -2.51
CA GLY A 134 10.51 -3.94 -1.14
C GLY A 134 9.08 -3.49 -0.92
N ALA A 135 8.71 -2.30 -1.41
CA ALA A 135 7.35 -1.77 -1.32
C ALA A 135 6.33 -2.65 -2.07
N VAL A 136 6.66 -3.10 -3.29
CA VAL A 136 5.82 -4.00 -4.08
C VAL A 136 5.65 -5.34 -3.35
N ALA A 137 6.74 -5.91 -2.82
CA ALA A 137 6.70 -7.15 -2.05
C ALA A 137 5.81 -7.01 -0.81
N PHE A 138 5.94 -5.91 -0.07
CA PHE A 138 5.16 -5.64 1.13
C PHE A 138 3.66 -5.55 0.82
N VAL A 139 3.28 -4.72 -0.16
CA VAL A 139 1.88 -4.54 -0.55
C VAL A 139 1.25 -5.83 -1.09
N ALA A 140 2.04 -6.65 -1.80
CA ALA A 140 1.55 -7.90 -2.37
C ALA A 140 1.35 -9.02 -1.34
N THR A 141 2.03 -8.96 -0.20
CA THR A 141 2.10 -10.08 0.76
C THR A 141 1.48 -9.77 2.11
N VAL A 142 1.45 -8.51 2.54
CA VAL A 142 1.04 -8.11 3.89
C VAL A 142 -0.43 -7.69 3.92
N GLU A 143 -1.24 -8.44 4.67
CA GLU A 143 -2.62 -8.05 4.96
C GLU A 143 -2.63 -6.95 6.05
N PRO A 144 -3.27 -5.78 5.83
CA PRO A 144 -3.27 -4.67 6.79
C PRO A 144 -3.78 -5.06 8.19
N ARG A 145 -4.78 -5.95 8.24
CA ARG A 145 -5.30 -6.49 9.52
C ARG A 145 -4.22 -7.23 10.31
N ARG A 146 -3.48 -8.11 9.63
CA ARG A 146 -2.40 -8.90 10.25
C ARG A 146 -1.24 -8.01 10.67
N LEU A 147 -0.91 -7.00 9.87
CA LEU A 147 0.12 -6.02 10.21
C LEU A 147 -0.20 -5.31 11.53
N MET A 148 -1.41 -4.78 11.66
CA MET A 148 -1.82 -4.06 12.87
C MET A 148 -1.80 -4.95 14.11
N VAL A 149 -2.31 -6.17 14.01
CA VAL A 149 -2.26 -7.14 15.12
C VAL A 149 -0.81 -7.45 15.51
N SER A 150 0.05 -7.70 14.53
CA SER A 150 1.45 -8.02 14.81
C SER A 150 2.23 -6.85 15.41
N LEU A 151 1.95 -5.62 14.99
CA LEU A 151 2.55 -4.41 15.59
C LEU A 151 2.15 -4.22 17.05
N VAL A 152 0.88 -4.48 17.40
CA VAL A 152 0.44 -4.44 18.81
C VAL A 152 1.15 -5.50 19.64
N GLN A 153 1.34 -6.70 19.07
CA GLN A 153 1.96 -7.82 19.78
C GLN A 153 3.47 -7.66 19.95
N HIS A 154 4.20 -7.36 18.88
CA HIS A 154 5.67 -7.39 18.86
C HIS A 154 6.31 -6.01 19.00
N ALA A 155 5.74 -4.99 18.37
CA ALA A 155 6.24 -3.62 18.48
C ALA A 155 5.59 -2.84 19.64
N ARG A 156 4.73 -3.50 20.44
CA ARG A 156 4.03 -2.95 21.62
C ARG A 156 3.29 -1.63 21.33
N VAL A 157 2.83 -1.46 20.09
CA VAL A 157 2.02 -0.30 19.70
C VAL A 157 0.73 -0.30 20.51
N SER A 158 0.34 0.86 21.05
CA SER A 158 -0.90 0.98 21.81
C SER A 158 -2.09 0.49 20.98
N PRO A 159 -2.94 -0.41 21.51
CA PRO A 159 -4.09 -0.94 20.78
C PRO A 159 -5.04 0.15 20.26
N ARG A 160 -5.09 1.32 20.94
CA ARG A 160 -5.90 2.46 20.53
C ARG A 160 -5.59 2.90 19.09
N TYR A 161 -4.31 3.01 18.75
CA TYR A 161 -3.88 3.40 17.40
C TYR A 161 -4.16 2.32 16.37
N ALA A 162 -3.89 1.05 16.71
CA ALA A 162 -4.14 -0.06 15.80
C ALA A 162 -5.64 -0.20 15.46
N TYR A 163 -6.54 -0.11 16.45
CA TYR A 163 -7.98 -0.17 16.21
C TYR A 163 -8.49 1.04 15.45
N ALA A 164 -7.98 2.24 15.73
CA ALA A 164 -8.32 3.44 14.96
C ALA A 164 -7.92 3.28 13.48
N LEU A 165 -6.71 2.79 13.21
CA LEU A 165 -6.24 2.57 11.83
C LEU A 165 -7.03 1.49 11.11
N LEU A 166 -7.39 0.39 11.79
CA LEU A 166 -8.24 -0.66 11.23
C LEU A 166 -9.66 -0.18 10.93
N ALA A 167 -10.24 0.64 11.82
CA ALA A 167 -11.54 1.26 11.58
C ALA A 167 -11.50 2.19 10.37
N GLY A 168 -10.46 3.02 10.26
CA GLY A 168 -10.22 3.88 9.09
C GLY A 168 -10.04 3.07 7.80
N TYR A 169 -9.21 2.02 7.82
CA TYR A 169 -9.01 1.14 6.67
C TYR A 169 -10.32 0.48 6.20
N ARG A 170 -11.15 0.02 7.15
CA ARG A 170 -12.46 -0.53 6.84
C ARG A 170 -13.37 0.52 6.22
N LEU A 171 -13.38 1.74 6.74
CA LEU A 171 -14.16 2.84 6.18
C LEU A 171 -13.73 3.13 4.72
N LEU A 172 -12.42 3.22 4.45
CA LEU A 172 -11.87 3.39 3.11
C LEU A 172 -12.36 2.30 2.13
N GLY A 173 -12.49 1.05 2.59
CA GLY A 173 -13.03 -0.03 1.76
C GLY A 173 -14.49 0.15 1.35
N VAL A 174 -15.29 0.86 2.15
CA VAL A 174 -16.73 1.09 1.91
C VAL A 174 -17.00 2.39 1.13
N LEU A 175 -16.06 3.35 1.16
CA LEU A 175 -16.19 4.64 0.48
C LEU A 175 -16.56 4.55 -1.01
N PRO A 176 -15.98 3.66 -1.84
CA PRO A 176 -16.33 3.59 -3.26
C PRO A 176 -17.80 3.20 -3.49
N GLN A 177 -18.35 2.35 -2.64
CA GLN A 177 -19.76 1.96 -2.71
C GLN A 177 -20.66 3.14 -2.30
N GLN A 178 -20.32 3.84 -1.22
CA GLN A 178 -21.05 5.03 -0.78
C GLN A 178 -21.03 6.13 -1.84
N TRP A 179 -19.85 6.39 -2.42
CA TRP A 179 -19.69 7.33 -3.53
C TRP A 179 -20.63 6.98 -4.67
N ARG A 180 -20.61 5.73 -5.15
CA ARG A 180 -21.50 5.27 -6.25
C ARG A 180 -22.97 5.46 -5.91
N THR A 181 -23.39 5.16 -4.68
CA THR A 181 -24.79 5.35 -4.25
C THR A 181 -25.18 6.83 -4.24
N ILE A 182 -24.34 7.69 -3.66
CA ILE A 182 -24.56 9.14 -3.60
C ILE A 182 -24.62 9.74 -5.01
N THR A 183 -23.65 9.40 -5.87
CA THR A 183 -23.61 9.88 -7.26
C THR A 183 -24.86 9.46 -8.04
N ARG A 184 -25.33 8.22 -7.88
CA ARG A 184 -26.57 7.74 -8.51
C ARG A 184 -27.80 8.48 -8.01
N ALA A 185 -27.91 8.70 -6.69
CA ALA A 185 -29.03 9.45 -6.11
C ALA A 185 -29.06 10.91 -6.63
N HIS A 186 -27.92 11.57 -6.72
CA HIS A 186 -27.83 12.91 -7.31
C HIS A 186 -28.11 12.92 -8.81
N ALA A 187 -27.69 11.88 -9.56
CA ALA A 187 -27.97 11.77 -10.99
C ALA A 187 -29.48 11.68 -11.28
N VAL A 188 -30.25 10.96 -10.44
CA VAL A 188 -31.72 10.88 -10.56
C VAL A 188 -32.38 12.24 -10.34
N ARG A 189 -31.90 13.01 -9.37
CA ARG A 189 -32.41 14.35 -9.04
C ARG A 189 -31.97 15.46 -10.01
N ALA A 190 -31.06 15.17 -10.94
CA ALA A 190 -30.56 16.17 -11.88
C ALA A 190 -31.66 16.58 -12.90
N PRO A 191 -31.88 17.88 -13.15
CA PRO A 191 -32.91 18.36 -14.08
C PRO A 191 -32.72 17.82 -15.51
N LEU A 192 -33.83 17.47 -16.17
CA LEU A 192 -33.82 16.97 -17.56
C LEU A 192 -33.19 17.95 -18.56
N ARG A 193 -33.22 19.27 -18.28
CA ARG A 193 -32.61 20.32 -19.11
C ARG A 193 -31.08 20.19 -19.25
N GLU A 194 -30.38 19.67 -18.25
CA GLU A 194 -28.92 19.42 -18.34
C GLU A 194 -28.60 18.13 -19.11
N ARG A 195 -29.55 17.19 -19.21
CA ARG A 195 -29.38 15.94 -19.98
C ARG A 195 -29.49 16.16 -21.49
N GLY A 196 -30.28 17.14 -21.94
CA GLY A 196 -30.47 17.45 -23.36
C GLY A 196 -29.26 18.08 -24.05
N ARG A 197 -28.35 18.74 -23.32
CA ARG A 197 -27.21 19.47 -23.92
C ARG A 197 -25.93 18.65 -24.05
N ARG A 198 -25.88 17.42 -23.50
CA ARG A 198 -24.71 16.54 -23.60
C ARG A 198 -25.12 15.20 -24.19
N ARG A 199 -25.05 15.11 -25.52
CA ARG A 199 -25.13 13.87 -26.30
C ARG A 199 -23.90 13.02 -25.97
N GLY A 200 -23.99 12.22 -24.90
CA GLY A 200 -22.95 11.30 -24.43
C GLY A 200 -22.77 11.33 -22.93
N SER A 201 -23.01 10.17 -22.28
CA SER A 201 -22.88 9.83 -20.86
C SER A 201 -23.40 10.90 -19.86
N PRO A 202 -24.33 10.58 -18.95
CA PRO A 202 -24.78 11.50 -17.90
C PRO A 202 -23.63 11.77 -16.90
N ARG A 203 -22.73 12.71 -17.23
CA ARG A 203 -21.62 13.13 -16.38
C ARG A 203 -22.12 14.30 -15.53
N LEU A 204 -22.15 14.11 -14.21
CA LEU A 204 -22.39 15.20 -13.28
C LEU A 204 -21.35 16.31 -13.51
N GLY A 205 -21.79 17.57 -13.55
CA GLY A 205 -20.88 18.71 -13.58
C GLY A 205 -20.05 18.80 -12.30
N VAL A 206 -18.93 19.54 -12.35
CA VAL A 206 -17.99 19.71 -11.23
C VAL A 206 -18.69 20.16 -9.94
N ARG A 207 -19.63 21.10 -10.02
CA ARG A 207 -20.43 21.56 -8.87
C ARG A 207 -21.30 20.46 -8.25
N ALA A 208 -21.79 19.53 -9.06
CA ALA A 208 -22.62 18.42 -8.58
C ALA A 208 -21.76 17.30 -7.99
N LEU A 209 -20.54 17.09 -8.50
CA LEU A 209 -19.53 16.24 -7.85
C LEU A 209 -19.09 16.81 -6.49
N GLY A 210 -18.92 18.13 -6.38
CA GLY A 210 -18.65 18.80 -5.10
C GLY A 210 -19.75 18.55 -4.06
N ARG A 211 -21.03 18.61 -4.47
CA ARG A 211 -22.16 18.24 -3.61
C ARG A 211 -22.14 16.77 -3.19
N CYS A 212 -21.78 15.86 -4.10
CA CYS A 212 -21.62 14.44 -3.77
C CYS A 212 -20.48 14.22 -2.74
N ALA A 213 -19.36 14.92 -2.91
CA ALA A 213 -18.22 14.85 -2.01
C ALA A 213 -18.56 15.39 -0.61
N PHE A 214 -19.29 16.51 -0.54
CA PHE A 214 -19.77 17.06 0.73
C PHE A 214 -20.73 16.08 1.44
N THR A 215 -21.69 15.51 0.71
CA THR A 215 -22.58 14.47 1.26
C THR A 215 -21.78 13.28 1.79
N LEU A 216 -20.79 12.80 1.03
CA LEU A 216 -19.93 11.68 1.44
C LEU A 216 -19.15 12.03 2.71
N LEU A 217 -18.59 13.23 2.79
CA LEU A 217 -17.87 13.72 3.97
C LEU A 217 -18.77 13.70 5.21
N VAL A 218 -19.95 14.32 5.14
CA VAL A 218 -20.91 14.38 6.25
C VAL A 218 -21.34 12.97 6.69
N THR A 219 -21.63 12.08 5.73
CA THR A 219 -21.98 10.68 6.07
C THR A 219 -20.83 9.92 6.71
N SER A 220 -19.59 10.20 6.30
CA SER A 220 -18.39 9.58 6.85
C SER A 220 -18.13 10.05 8.28
N VAL A 221 -18.25 11.35 8.57
CA VAL A 221 -18.11 11.92 9.92
C VAL A 221 -19.14 11.31 10.87
N ARG A 222 -20.42 11.29 10.49
CA ARG A 222 -21.49 10.66 11.29
C ARG A 222 -21.28 9.16 11.51
N SER A 223 -20.63 8.48 10.57
CA SER A 223 -20.28 7.06 10.74
C SER A 223 -19.10 6.88 11.69
N ALA A 224 -18.10 7.77 11.63
CA ALA A 224 -16.94 7.75 12.50
C ALA A 224 -17.33 8.00 13.96
N GLU A 225 -18.20 8.99 14.22
CA GLU A 225 -18.76 9.26 15.56
C GLU A 225 -19.48 8.03 16.14
N ARG A 226 -20.33 7.38 15.35
CA ARG A 226 -21.01 6.14 15.75
C ARG A 226 -20.04 5.01 16.07
N ILE A 227 -18.98 4.86 15.29
CA ILE A 227 -17.93 3.86 15.55
C ILE A 227 -17.17 4.21 16.83
N ALA A 228 -16.82 5.48 17.04
CA ALA A 228 -16.13 5.93 18.24
C ALA A 228 -16.95 5.65 19.50
N PHE A 229 -18.22 6.06 19.52
CA PHE A 229 -19.13 5.80 20.65
C PHE A 229 -19.34 4.30 20.90
N ALA A 230 -19.43 3.49 19.83
CA ALA A 230 -19.50 2.05 19.95
C ALA A 230 -18.21 1.40 20.48
N LEU A 231 -17.04 1.98 20.19
CA LEU A 231 -15.76 1.51 20.72
C LEU A 231 -15.58 1.89 22.19
N GLU A 232 -15.95 3.12 22.56
CA GLU A 232 -15.89 3.62 23.93
C GLU A 232 -16.85 2.86 24.85
N SER A 233 -18.10 2.66 24.44
CA SER A 233 -19.08 1.85 25.20
C SER A 233 -18.66 0.38 25.37
N ARG A 234 -17.84 -0.16 24.46
CA ARG A 234 -17.19 -1.49 24.59
C ARG A 234 -15.90 -1.46 25.42
N GLY A 235 -15.64 -0.36 26.13
CA GLY A 235 -14.47 -0.17 26.99
C GLY A 235 -13.16 -0.04 26.22
N LEU A 236 -13.13 0.50 25.00
CA LEU A 236 -11.87 0.72 24.30
C LEU A 236 -11.00 1.70 25.09
N GLY A 237 -9.98 1.18 25.76
CA GLY A 237 -9.08 1.98 26.60
C GLY A 237 -9.22 1.77 28.11
N SER A 238 -10.10 0.86 28.56
CA SER A 238 -10.36 0.56 29.98
C SER A 238 -9.39 -0.43 30.64
N GLY A 239 -8.34 -0.89 29.96
CA GLY A 239 -7.36 -1.80 30.54
C GLY A 239 -6.68 -2.78 29.55
N PRO A 240 -5.98 -3.80 30.08
CA PRO A 240 -5.32 -4.83 29.26
C PRO A 240 -6.34 -5.62 28.43
N ARG A 241 -5.98 -5.95 27.19
CA ARG A 241 -6.86 -6.64 26.23
C ARG A 241 -6.26 -7.93 25.71
N THR A 242 -7.13 -8.91 25.49
CA THR A 242 -6.80 -10.16 24.78
C THR A 242 -6.87 -9.96 23.27
N VAL A 243 -5.98 -10.63 22.53
CA VAL A 243 -5.94 -10.55 21.05
C VAL A 243 -6.66 -11.76 20.44
N TRP A 244 -7.70 -11.51 19.66
CA TRP A 244 -8.37 -12.56 18.89
C TRP A 244 -7.60 -12.82 17.59
N ARG A 245 -7.12 -14.07 17.41
CA ARG A 245 -6.19 -14.53 16.35
C ARG A 245 -4.79 -13.90 16.43
N PRO A 246 -3.97 -14.35 17.40
CA PRO A 246 -2.58 -13.88 17.52
C PRO A 246 -1.77 -14.25 16.28
N VAL A 247 -0.79 -13.41 15.94
CA VAL A 247 0.23 -13.69 14.92
C VAL A 247 1.45 -14.22 15.65
N ALA A 248 1.67 -15.54 15.65
CA ALA A 248 2.85 -16.11 16.28
C ALA A 248 4.11 -15.83 15.45
N LEU A 249 5.24 -15.61 16.13
CA LEU A 249 6.57 -15.71 15.53
C LEU A 249 6.90 -17.19 15.34
N GLY A 250 7.28 -17.57 14.11
CA GLY A 250 7.71 -18.93 13.82
C GLY A 250 9.17 -19.01 13.40
N TRP A 251 9.76 -20.20 13.51
CA TRP A 251 11.10 -20.53 12.98
C TRP A 251 11.30 -20.14 11.51
N ARG A 252 10.20 -20.20 10.77
CA ARG A 252 10.15 -19.75 9.38
C ARG A 252 10.56 -18.28 9.28
N ASP A 253 10.04 -17.39 10.13
CA ASP A 253 10.36 -15.96 10.10
C ASP A 253 11.84 -15.70 10.40
N ALA A 254 12.45 -16.49 11.30
CA ALA A 254 13.90 -16.45 11.53
C ALA A 254 14.70 -16.79 10.26
N GLY A 255 14.25 -17.80 9.49
CA GLY A 255 14.86 -18.13 8.20
C GLY A 255 14.76 -16.99 7.17
N LEU A 256 13.66 -16.21 7.18
CA LEU A 256 13.54 -15.03 6.30
C LEU A 256 14.55 -13.94 6.68
N VAL A 257 14.71 -13.68 7.98
CA VAL A 257 15.70 -12.72 8.48
C VAL A 257 17.11 -13.18 8.14
N ALA A 258 17.42 -14.46 8.36
CA ALA A 258 18.74 -15.03 8.03
C ALA A 258 19.07 -14.86 6.54
N VAL A 259 18.15 -15.21 5.65
CA VAL A 259 18.34 -15.02 4.19
C VAL A 259 18.52 -13.54 3.86
N GLY A 260 17.72 -12.65 4.45
CA GLY A 260 17.86 -11.21 4.24
C GLY A 260 19.23 -10.68 4.66
N VAL A 261 19.71 -11.09 5.84
CA VAL A 261 21.04 -10.72 6.35
C VAL A 261 22.14 -11.29 5.45
N ILE A 262 22.04 -12.54 5.02
CA ILE A 262 23.04 -13.17 4.13
C ILE A 262 23.12 -12.43 2.78
N VAL A 263 21.98 -12.10 2.17
CA VAL A 263 21.96 -11.35 0.90
C VAL A 263 22.62 -9.99 1.08
N VAL A 264 22.28 -9.31 2.18
CA VAL A 264 22.81 -7.99 2.50
C VAL A 264 24.32 -8.02 2.74
N VAL A 265 24.79 -8.91 3.62
CA VAL A 265 26.21 -9.06 3.95
C VAL A 265 26.98 -9.54 2.72
N GLY A 266 26.40 -10.44 1.94
CA GLY A 266 26.99 -10.89 0.68
C GLY A 266 27.22 -9.73 -0.28
N VAL A 267 26.26 -8.83 -0.44
CA VAL A 267 26.43 -7.63 -1.29
C VAL A 267 27.46 -6.66 -0.69
N ALA A 268 27.44 -6.45 0.62
CA ALA A 268 28.39 -5.56 1.30
C ALA A 268 29.84 -6.07 1.27
N VAL A 269 30.05 -7.39 1.24
CA VAL A 269 31.39 -8.01 1.21
C VAL A 269 31.91 -8.18 -0.22
N THR A 270 31.03 -8.37 -1.20
CA THR A 270 31.42 -8.54 -2.61
C THR A 270 31.78 -7.23 -3.30
N VAL A 271 31.40 -6.09 -2.74
CA VAL A 271 31.70 -4.76 -3.29
C VAL A 271 32.46 -3.96 -2.24
N PRO A 272 33.80 -3.87 -2.33
CA PRO A 272 34.64 -3.14 -1.39
C PRO A 272 34.55 -1.62 -1.55
#